data_AF-A0A6A6W3B9-F1
#
_entry.id   AF-A0A6A6W3B9-F1
#
_cell.length_a   1.000
_cell.length_b   1.000
_cell.length_c   1.000
_cell.angle_alpha   90.00
_cell.angle_beta   90.00
_cell.angle_gamma   90.00
#
_symmetry.space_group_name_H-M   'P 1'
#
loop_
_entity.id
_entity.type
_entity.pdbx_description
1 polymer ?
#
loop_
_entity_poly.entity_id
_entity_poly.type
_entity_poly.pdbx_seq_one_letter_code
_entity_poly.pdbx_strand_id
1 'polypeptide(L)'
;MNIPDMPVQVPVDDPNADTEWNDILRKHKIIPEKPPSPTPMIEEALQEGRRLAHENRLESKDLDELAALEDEEDEEFLESYRRTDRLRATCDDIDGNRLKRMTELATITAASVFNQVYQLQKPDYSSDVTEASNKAYVLVLLTSSHGTNTESRVLIEIWRDLARRFGDVKFCQIQGDLCIEGYPERNTPTILIYKDGDIKKQLVTLKDLKGPRTSTGDLERLLVEIGAVNPSDSRLQNRPGAESAQNDYPRSSIRHGTIGKDQDDEDSDWD
;
A
#
# COMPACT_ATOMS: atom_id res chain seq x y z
N MET A 1 54.50 -23.20 40.11
CA MET A 1 53.44 -24.05 40.66
C MET A 1 52.73 -24.71 39.48
N ASN A 2 52.95 -26.01 39.33
CA ASN A 2 52.43 -26.84 38.25
C ASN A 2 51.00 -27.23 38.64
N ILE A 3 49.99 -26.79 37.91
CA ILE A 3 48.61 -27.26 38.11
C ILE A 3 48.53 -28.56 37.31
N PRO A 4 48.40 -29.75 37.94
CA PRO A 4 48.25 -30.99 37.20
C PRO A 4 46.89 -31.00 36.50
N ASP A 5 46.92 -31.16 35.19
CA ASP A 5 45.75 -31.31 34.31
C ASP A 5 45.09 -32.66 34.63
N MET A 6 44.10 -32.63 35.53
CA MET A 6 43.29 -33.80 35.88
C MET A 6 42.18 -33.93 34.83
N PRO A 7 42.08 -35.06 34.09
CA PRO A 7 41.00 -35.24 33.13
C PRO A 7 39.66 -35.34 33.87
N VAL A 8 38.79 -34.37 33.61
CA VAL A 8 37.39 -34.35 34.08
C VAL A 8 36.66 -35.51 33.41
N GLN A 9 36.23 -36.51 34.18
CA GLN A 9 35.41 -37.60 33.67
C GLN A 9 33.97 -37.10 33.51
N VAL A 10 33.58 -36.87 32.26
CA VAL A 10 32.19 -36.56 31.89
C VAL A 10 31.41 -37.87 31.84
N PRO A 11 30.29 -38.03 32.57
CA PRO A 11 29.45 -39.22 32.46
C PRO A 11 28.92 -39.32 31.03
N VAL A 12 29.25 -40.40 30.33
CA VAL A 12 28.70 -40.69 29.00
C VAL A 12 27.36 -41.39 29.21
N ASP A 13 26.29 -40.61 29.22
CA ASP A 13 24.93 -41.13 29.13
C ASP A 13 24.69 -41.61 27.69
N ASP A 14 24.65 -42.94 27.52
CA ASP A 14 24.33 -43.72 26.31
C ASP A 14 25.21 -43.46 25.03
N PRO A 15 26.08 -44.42 24.65
CA PRO A 15 26.94 -44.33 23.45
C PRO A 15 26.21 -44.13 22.11
N ASN A 16 24.90 -44.31 22.07
CA ASN A 16 24.10 -44.24 20.85
C ASN A 16 23.16 -43.02 20.77
N ALA A 17 23.20 -42.11 21.76
CA ALA A 17 22.41 -40.88 21.74
C ALA A 17 22.98 -39.88 20.70
N ASP A 18 22.12 -39.31 19.86
CA ASP A 18 22.51 -38.33 18.83
C ASP A 18 22.43 -36.90 19.40
N THR A 19 23.42 -36.54 20.22
CA THR A 19 23.61 -35.17 20.72
C THR A 19 24.81 -34.52 20.04
N GLU A 20 24.80 -33.19 19.89
CA GLU A 20 25.91 -32.43 19.29
C GLU A 20 27.26 -32.72 19.97
N TRP A 21 27.25 -33.11 21.25
CA TRP A 21 28.42 -33.55 22.00
C TRP A 21 28.98 -34.90 21.54
N ASN A 22 28.12 -35.88 21.23
CA ASN A 22 28.56 -37.21 20.78
C ASN A 22 29.19 -37.19 19.38
N ASP A 23 28.74 -36.30 18.49
CA ASP A 23 29.35 -36.13 17.17
C ASP A 23 30.74 -35.46 17.23
N ILE A 24 30.94 -34.54 18.18
CA ILE A 24 32.27 -33.97 18.47
C ILE A 24 33.20 -35.07 19.01
N LEU A 25 32.72 -35.95 19.90
CA LEU A 25 33.50 -37.06 20.44
C LEU A 25 33.86 -38.13 19.38
N ARG A 26 32.97 -38.40 18.42
CA ARG A 26 33.26 -39.24 17.23
C ARG A 26 34.36 -38.60 16.37
N LYS A 27 34.28 -37.30 16.11
CA LYS A 27 35.29 -36.54 15.33
C LYS A 27 36.67 -36.51 16.00
N HIS A 28 36.71 -36.50 17.33
CA HIS A 28 37.95 -36.58 18.12
C HIS A 28 38.45 -38.02 18.37
N LYS A 29 37.80 -39.05 17.78
CA LYS A 29 38.16 -40.48 17.89
C LYS A 29 38.09 -41.08 19.30
N ILE A 30 37.28 -40.49 20.17
CA ILE A 30 37.07 -40.97 21.54
C ILE A 30 35.98 -42.06 21.59
N ILE A 31 35.05 -42.05 20.62
CA ILE A 31 33.97 -43.04 20.44
C ILE A 31 33.98 -43.54 18.98
N PRO A 32 33.65 -44.82 18.71
CA PRO A 32 33.56 -45.35 17.34
C PRO A 32 32.55 -44.59 16.46
N GLU A 33 32.85 -44.47 15.17
CA GLU A 33 31.95 -43.85 14.19
C GLU A 33 30.69 -44.70 13.95
N LYS A 34 29.54 -44.03 13.76
CA LYS A 34 28.25 -44.68 13.50
C LYS A 34 28.25 -45.28 12.09
N PRO A 35 27.64 -46.46 11.86
CA PRO A 35 27.50 -46.99 10.51
C PRO A 35 26.75 -45.98 9.63
N PRO A 36 27.17 -45.79 8.36
CA PRO A 36 26.52 -44.85 7.46
C PRO A 36 25.04 -45.21 7.30
N SER A 37 24.16 -44.21 7.42
CA SER A 37 22.72 -44.44 7.22
C SER A 37 22.48 -44.88 5.77
N PRO A 38 21.62 -45.88 5.51
CA PRO A 38 21.32 -46.37 4.15
C PRO A 38 20.48 -45.39 3.29
N THR A 39 20.10 -44.25 3.86
CA THR A 39 19.27 -43.20 3.24
C THR A 39 19.69 -42.72 1.84
N PRO A 40 20.99 -42.47 1.54
CA PRO A 40 21.39 -42.00 0.21
C PRO A 40 21.27 -43.09 -0.87
N MET A 41 21.46 -44.38 -0.53
CA MET A 41 21.25 -45.48 -1.49
C MET A 41 19.77 -45.71 -1.79
N ILE A 42 18.89 -45.49 -0.82
CA ILE A 42 17.44 -45.62 -0.99
C ILE A 42 16.91 -44.50 -1.90
N GLU A 43 17.42 -43.28 -1.74
CA GLU A 43 17.03 -42.13 -2.55
C GLU A 43 17.53 -42.26 -4.00
N GLU A 44 18.76 -42.73 -4.19
CA GLU A 44 19.30 -43.02 -5.52
C GLU A 44 18.51 -44.15 -6.22
N ALA A 45 18.18 -45.23 -5.52
CA ALA A 45 17.34 -46.31 -6.05
C ALA A 45 15.91 -45.85 -6.40
N LEU A 46 15.34 -44.92 -5.64
CA LEU A 46 14.01 -44.36 -5.94
C LEU A 46 14.04 -43.47 -7.18
N GLN A 47 15.10 -42.67 -7.35
CA GLN A 47 15.29 -41.83 -8.54
C GLN A 47 15.54 -42.70 -9.79
N GLU A 48 16.36 -43.73 -9.67
CA GLU A 48 16.63 -44.66 -10.76
C GLU A 48 15.38 -45.47 -11.14
N GLY A 49 14.59 -45.90 -10.15
CA GLY A 49 13.29 -46.54 -10.37
C GLY A 49 12.28 -45.64 -11.08
N ARG A 50 12.26 -44.33 -10.75
CA ARG A 50 11.44 -43.34 -11.46
C ARG A 50 11.91 -43.14 -12.91
N ARG A 51 13.22 -43.10 -13.14
CA ARG A 51 13.79 -42.93 -14.49
C ARG A 51 13.50 -44.14 -15.36
N LEU A 52 13.72 -45.36 -14.85
CA LEU A 52 13.39 -46.62 -15.53
C LEU A 52 11.89 -46.73 -15.83
N ALA A 53 11.02 -46.32 -14.90
CA ALA A 53 9.57 -46.31 -15.13
C ALA A 53 9.15 -45.33 -16.25
N HIS A 54 9.87 -44.20 -16.38
CA HIS A 54 9.64 -43.24 -17.45
C HIS A 54 10.16 -43.74 -18.81
N GLU A 55 11.36 -44.33 -18.83
CA GLU A 55 11.99 -44.89 -20.04
C GLU A 55 11.22 -46.13 -20.57
N ASN A 56 10.74 -47.00 -19.68
CA ASN A 56 9.97 -48.20 -20.04
C ASN A 56 8.48 -47.92 -20.31
N ARG A 57 8.00 -46.67 -20.20
CA ARG A 57 6.58 -46.32 -20.40
C ARG A 57 6.08 -46.66 -21.81
N LEU A 58 7.00 -46.80 -22.76
CA LEU A 58 6.75 -47.04 -24.19
C LEU A 58 6.93 -48.53 -24.58
N GLU A 59 7.66 -49.34 -23.81
CA GLU A 59 8.12 -50.68 -24.24
C GLU A 59 7.03 -51.76 -24.28
N SER A 60 5.89 -51.55 -23.62
CA SER A 60 4.83 -52.57 -23.46
C SER A 60 3.48 -52.16 -24.06
N LYS A 61 3.45 -51.16 -24.93
CA LYS A 61 2.21 -50.60 -25.50
C LYS A 61 2.07 -50.95 -26.97
N ASP A 62 0.84 -51.20 -27.40
CA ASP A 62 0.50 -51.44 -28.81
C ASP A 62 0.42 -50.11 -29.59
N LEU A 63 0.51 -50.17 -30.93
CA LEU A 63 0.58 -48.98 -31.80
C LEU A 63 -0.58 -47.99 -31.58
N ASP A 64 -1.78 -48.48 -31.33
CA ASP A 64 -2.95 -47.63 -31.06
C ASP A 64 -2.86 -46.94 -29.67
N GLU A 65 -2.23 -47.58 -28.68
CA GLU A 65 -2.01 -47.00 -27.35
C GLU A 65 -0.88 -45.98 -27.34
N LEU A 66 0.15 -46.19 -28.17
CA LEU A 66 1.23 -45.22 -28.41
C LEU A 66 0.71 -43.95 -29.07
N ALA A 67 -0.17 -44.07 -30.06
CA ALA A 67 -0.81 -42.92 -30.72
C ALA A 67 -1.68 -42.11 -29.76
N ALA A 68 -2.45 -42.79 -28.89
CA ALA A 68 -3.26 -42.11 -27.88
C ALA A 68 -2.43 -41.30 -26.86
N LEU A 69 -1.20 -41.75 -26.55
CA LEU A 69 -0.28 -41.02 -25.66
C LEU A 69 0.43 -39.86 -26.36
N GLU A 70 0.75 -40.01 -27.64
CA GLU A 70 1.30 -38.94 -28.46
C GLU A 70 0.32 -37.76 -28.51
N ASP A 71 -0.97 -38.05 -28.74
CA ASP A 71 -2.04 -37.04 -28.73
C ASP A 71 -2.19 -36.36 -27.33
N GLU A 72 -2.10 -37.13 -26.24
CA GLU A 72 -2.21 -36.61 -24.86
C GLU A 72 -1.01 -35.72 -24.47
N GLU A 73 0.21 -36.11 -24.83
CA GLU A 73 1.42 -35.31 -24.56
C GLU A 73 1.49 -34.06 -25.43
N ASP A 74 1.04 -34.14 -26.69
CA ASP A 74 0.91 -32.97 -27.56
C ASP A 74 -0.14 -31.98 -27.02
N GLU A 75 -1.26 -32.47 -26.49
CA GLU A 75 -2.29 -31.63 -25.88
C GLU A 75 -1.80 -30.95 -24.58
N GLU A 76 -1.09 -31.69 -23.70
CA GLU A 76 -0.49 -31.13 -22.48
C GLU A 76 0.60 -30.09 -22.80
N PHE A 77 1.43 -30.36 -23.81
CA PHE A 77 2.41 -29.41 -24.32
C PHE A 77 1.74 -28.14 -24.86
N LEU A 78 0.68 -28.27 -25.67
CA LEU A 78 -0.08 -27.14 -26.20
C LEU A 78 -0.76 -26.33 -25.08
N GLU A 79 -1.30 -26.98 -24.06
CA GLU A 79 -1.89 -26.33 -22.89
C GLU A 79 -0.84 -25.57 -22.07
N SER A 80 0.34 -26.16 -21.87
CA SER A 80 1.45 -25.50 -21.17
C SER A 80 1.89 -24.21 -21.90
N TYR A 81 1.93 -24.25 -23.24
CA TYR A 81 2.26 -23.10 -24.06
C TYR A 81 1.17 -22.03 -24.00
N ARG A 82 -0.11 -22.41 -24.13
CA ARG A 82 -1.27 -21.51 -23.96
C ARG A 82 -1.30 -20.88 -22.56
N ARG A 83 -0.95 -21.63 -21.51
CA ARG A 83 -0.86 -21.14 -20.12
C ARG A 83 0.26 -20.12 -19.98
N THR A 84 1.43 -20.38 -20.57
CA THR A 84 2.59 -19.49 -20.51
C THR A 84 2.33 -18.18 -21.25
N ASP A 85 1.69 -18.22 -22.42
CA ASP A 85 1.36 -17.02 -23.18
C ASP A 85 0.24 -16.18 -22.51
N ARG A 86 -0.75 -16.83 -21.86
CA ARG A 86 -1.72 -16.14 -20.99
C ARG A 86 -1.04 -15.44 -19.82
N LEU A 87 -0.10 -16.11 -19.16
CA LEU A 87 0.67 -15.50 -18.06
C LEU A 87 1.48 -14.31 -18.56
N ARG A 88 2.15 -14.43 -19.72
CA ARG A 88 2.90 -13.36 -20.36
C ARG A 88 2.04 -12.15 -20.68
N ALA A 89 0.87 -12.37 -21.27
CA ALA A 89 -0.09 -11.29 -21.55
C ALA A 89 -0.53 -10.58 -20.25
N THR A 90 -0.78 -11.34 -19.17
CA THR A 90 -1.18 -10.73 -17.90
C THR A 90 -0.07 -9.94 -17.20
N CYS A 91 1.20 -10.34 -17.32
CA CYS A 91 2.30 -9.57 -16.72
C CYS A 91 2.65 -8.31 -17.52
N ASP A 92 2.57 -8.34 -18.86
CA ASP A 92 2.74 -7.14 -19.69
C ASP A 92 1.71 -6.04 -19.35
N ASP A 93 0.46 -6.42 -19.08
CA ASP A 93 -0.60 -5.50 -18.63
C ASP A 93 -0.32 -4.91 -17.23
N ILE A 94 0.23 -5.73 -16.31
CA ILE A 94 0.58 -5.30 -14.95
C ILE A 94 1.73 -4.30 -14.98
N ASP A 95 2.79 -4.58 -15.74
CA ASP A 95 3.96 -3.70 -15.85
C ASP A 95 3.62 -2.41 -16.60
N GLY A 96 2.80 -2.48 -17.65
CA GLY A 96 2.30 -1.31 -18.36
C GLY A 96 1.45 -0.40 -17.47
N ASN A 97 0.58 -0.96 -16.62
CA ASN A 97 -0.23 -0.18 -15.68
C ASN A 97 0.63 0.45 -14.56
N ARG A 98 1.62 -0.30 -14.07
CA ARG A 98 2.58 0.20 -13.08
C ARG A 98 3.37 1.38 -13.63
N LEU A 99 3.89 1.28 -14.85
CA LEU A 99 4.63 2.36 -15.50
C LEU A 99 3.75 3.60 -15.68
N LYS A 100 2.52 3.44 -16.17
CA LYS A 100 1.54 4.54 -16.32
C LYS A 100 1.30 5.26 -14.99
N ARG A 101 1.03 4.51 -13.91
CA ARG A 101 0.86 5.09 -12.57
C ARG A 101 2.11 5.80 -12.08
N MET A 102 3.29 5.22 -12.27
CA MET A 102 4.55 5.87 -11.88
C MET A 102 4.76 7.20 -12.61
N THR A 103 4.44 7.25 -13.91
CA THR A 103 4.54 8.49 -14.68
C THR A 103 3.52 9.53 -14.25
N GLU A 104 2.28 9.15 -13.98
CA GLU A 104 1.24 10.06 -13.50
C GLU A 104 1.63 10.68 -12.15
N LEU A 105 2.06 9.86 -11.19
CA LEU A 105 2.53 10.33 -9.90
C LEU A 105 3.76 11.25 -10.02
N ALA A 106 4.69 10.94 -10.94
CA ALA A 106 5.83 11.82 -11.22
C ALA A 106 5.38 13.18 -11.79
N THR A 107 4.38 13.20 -12.68
CA THR A 107 3.83 14.46 -13.21
C THR A 107 3.12 15.28 -12.14
N ILE A 108 2.32 14.64 -11.28
CA ILE A 108 1.63 15.31 -10.17
C ILE A 108 2.63 15.89 -9.18
N THR A 109 3.67 15.13 -8.80
CA THR A 109 4.70 15.61 -7.89
C THR A 109 5.52 16.76 -8.49
N ALA A 110 5.84 16.71 -9.79
CA ALA A 110 6.50 17.81 -10.48
C ALA A 110 5.61 19.07 -10.58
N ALA A 111 4.30 18.89 -10.78
CA ALA A 111 3.33 19.99 -10.81
C ALA A 111 3.00 20.54 -9.41
N SER A 112 3.35 19.82 -8.34
CA SER A 112 3.02 20.17 -6.95
C SER A 112 3.87 21.32 -6.40
N VAL A 113 3.61 22.53 -6.89
CA VAL A 113 4.39 23.74 -6.57
C VAL A 113 3.75 24.58 -5.45
N PHE A 114 2.41 24.58 -5.34
CA PHE A 114 1.67 25.56 -4.55
C PHE A 114 1.59 25.22 -3.07
N ASN A 115 1.13 24.01 -2.70
CA ASN A 115 1.12 23.41 -1.34
C ASN A 115 0.61 24.26 -0.15
N GLN A 116 0.09 25.46 -0.38
CA GLN A 116 -0.38 26.40 0.65
C GLN A 116 -1.45 27.34 0.07
N VAL A 117 -2.15 28.05 0.96
CA VAL A 117 -3.12 29.08 0.59
C VAL A 117 -2.42 30.43 0.45
N TYR A 118 -2.57 31.06 -0.71
CA TYR A 118 -2.00 32.38 -1.00
C TYR A 118 -3.02 33.48 -0.71
N GLN A 119 -2.66 34.45 0.12
CA GLN A 119 -3.48 35.63 0.35
C GLN A 119 -3.25 36.61 -0.81
N LEU A 120 -4.31 36.96 -1.52
CA LEU A 120 -4.26 37.88 -2.66
C LEU A 120 -4.51 39.31 -2.24
N GLN A 121 -3.90 40.21 -3.01
CA GLN A 121 -4.24 41.63 -3.03
C GLN A 121 -4.83 41.98 -4.39
N LYS A 122 -5.67 43.03 -4.44
CA LYS A 122 -6.27 43.54 -5.67
C LYS A 122 -5.26 43.82 -6.81
N PRO A 123 -4.10 44.48 -6.59
CA PRO A 123 -3.14 44.74 -7.67
C PRO A 123 -2.54 43.47 -8.29
N ASP A 124 -2.34 42.42 -7.50
CA ASP A 124 -1.69 41.19 -7.94
C ASP A 124 -2.67 40.18 -8.57
N TYR A 125 -3.97 40.48 -8.55
CA TYR A 125 -5.02 39.55 -8.99
C TYR A 125 -4.80 39.05 -10.42
N SER A 126 -4.42 39.95 -11.35
CA SER A 126 -4.22 39.57 -12.76
C SER A 126 -3.08 38.57 -12.93
N SER A 127 -1.92 38.83 -12.33
CA SER A 127 -0.75 37.96 -12.44
C SER A 127 -0.95 36.66 -11.65
N ASP A 128 -1.48 36.73 -10.44
CA ASP A 128 -1.59 35.58 -9.55
C ASP A 128 -2.78 34.68 -9.84
N VAL A 129 -3.83 35.18 -10.49
CA VAL A 129 -5.02 34.42 -10.85
C VAL A 129 -5.08 34.19 -12.35
N THR A 130 -5.27 35.25 -13.13
CA THR A 130 -5.52 35.14 -14.57
C THR A 130 -4.33 34.53 -15.32
N GLU A 131 -3.13 35.08 -15.15
CA GLU A 131 -1.94 34.58 -15.84
C GLU A 131 -1.48 33.20 -15.31
N ALA A 132 -1.53 33.02 -13.99
CA ALA A 132 -1.21 31.73 -13.36
C ALA A 132 -2.15 30.60 -13.81
N SER A 133 -3.41 30.93 -14.14
CA SER A 133 -4.41 29.94 -14.58
C SER A 133 -4.09 29.27 -15.92
N ASN A 134 -3.18 29.85 -16.71
CA ASN A 134 -2.67 29.21 -17.93
C ASN A 134 -1.81 27.97 -17.63
N LYS A 135 -1.16 27.94 -16.46
CA LYS A 135 -0.25 26.85 -16.06
C LYS A 135 -0.98 25.77 -15.24
N ALA A 136 -1.86 26.19 -14.33
CA ALA A 136 -2.55 25.31 -13.40
C ALA A 136 -3.98 25.78 -13.16
N TYR A 137 -4.81 24.97 -12.51
CA TYR A 137 -6.09 25.46 -12.00
C TYR A 137 -5.85 26.43 -10.84
N VAL A 138 -6.54 27.57 -10.86
CA VAL A 138 -6.48 28.56 -9.78
C VAL A 138 -7.85 28.71 -9.17
N LEU A 139 -7.97 28.45 -7.88
CA LEU A 139 -9.21 28.58 -7.13
C LEU A 139 -9.07 29.78 -6.18
N VAL A 140 -9.97 30.75 -6.31
CA VAL A 140 -9.99 31.95 -5.46
C VAL A 140 -11.19 31.90 -4.53
N LEU A 141 -10.92 31.96 -3.23
CA LEU A 141 -11.93 32.06 -2.19
C LEU A 141 -12.13 33.51 -1.75
N LEU A 142 -13.31 34.07 -2.02
CA LEU A 142 -13.76 35.35 -1.50
C LEU A 142 -14.47 35.13 -0.16
N THR A 143 -13.89 35.64 0.93
CA THR A 143 -14.44 35.50 2.29
C THR A 143 -15.13 36.76 2.79
N SER A 144 -16.06 36.59 3.75
CA SER A 144 -16.65 37.70 4.53
C SER A 144 -15.57 38.57 5.18
N SER A 145 -15.78 39.89 5.18
CA SER A 145 -14.88 40.86 5.82
C SER A 145 -15.15 40.96 7.32
N HIS A 146 -16.38 40.65 7.75
CA HIS A 146 -16.78 40.74 9.16
C HIS A 146 -16.43 39.50 9.99
N GLY A 147 -16.05 38.39 9.36
CA GLY A 147 -15.62 37.16 10.05
C GLY A 147 -16.74 36.42 10.81
N THR A 148 -17.97 36.93 10.80
CA THR A 148 -19.15 36.33 11.44
C THR A 148 -19.80 35.23 10.60
N ASN A 149 -19.49 35.18 9.29
CA ASN A 149 -20.05 34.20 8.37
C ASN A 149 -19.51 32.79 8.65
N THR A 150 -20.39 31.89 9.14
CA THR A 150 -20.03 30.52 9.50
C THR A 150 -19.54 29.70 8.31
N GLU A 151 -20.16 29.87 7.13
CA GLU A 151 -19.77 29.15 5.91
C GLU A 151 -18.35 29.50 5.47
N SER A 152 -17.97 30.78 5.56
CA SER A 152 -16.61 31.24 5.27
C SER A 152 -15.60 30.61 6.21
N ARG A 153 -15.90 30.51 7.50
CA ARG A 153 -15.01 29.88 8.49
C ARG A 153 -14.80 28.39 8.21
N VAL A 154 -15.88 27.66 7.92
CA VAL A 154 -15.80 26.24 7.56
C VAL A 154 -14.96 26.06 6.31
N LEU A 155 -15.22 26.86 5.28
CA LEU A 155 -14.50 26.71 4.02
C LEU A 155 -13.02 27.06 4.15
N ILE A 156 -12.63 28.09 4.92
CA ILE A 156 -11.22 28.44 5.16
C ILE A 156 -10.41 27.25 5.72
N GLU A 157 -10.96 26.51 6.67
CA GLU A 157 -10.25 25.36 7.26
C GLU A 157 -10.08 24.22 6.23
N ILE A 158 -11.14 23.91 5.48
CA ILE A 158 -11.09 22.93 4.39
C ILE A 158 -10.11 23.38 3.30
N TRP A 159 -10.09 24.68 2.98
CA TRP A 159 -9.22 25.27 1.96
C TRP A 159 -7.75 25.04 2.28
N ARG A 160 -7.36 25.21 3.56
CA ARG A 160 -5.98 24.97 4.01
C ARG A 160 -5.59 23.51 3.94
N ASP A 161 -6.51 22.60 4.28
CA ASP A 161 -6.27 21.16 4.15
C ASP A 161 -6.05 20.75 2.69
N LEU A 162 -6.96 21.17 1.81
CA LEU A 162 -6.88 20.87 0.39
C LEU A 162 -5.63 21.47 -0.27
N ALA A 163 -5.24 22.69 0.08
CA ALA A 163 -4.04 23.31 -0.47
C ALA A 163 -2.76 22.53 -0.15
N ARG A 164 -2.68 21.88 1.02
CA ARG A 164 -1.54 21.02 1.38
C ARG A 164 -1.54 19.68 0.64
N ARG A 165 -2.72 19.17 0.30
CA ARG A 165 -2.89 17.87 -0.37
C ARG A 165 -2.74 17.99 -1.88
N PHE A 166 -3.29 19.05 -2.47
CA PHE A 166 -3.35 19.29 -3.90
C PHE A 166 -2.43 20.45 -4.31
N GLY A 167 -1.11 20.24 -4.18
CA GLY A 167 -0.13 21.28 -4.51
C GLY A 167 0.00 21.61 -6.00
N ASP A 168 -0.62 20.82 -6.88
CA ASP A 168 -0.76 21.03 -8.32
C ASP A 168 -1.90 22.02 -8.67
N VAL A 169 -2.71 22.38 -7.68
CA VAL A 169 -3.78 23.38 -7.79
C VAL A 169 -3.41 24.60 -6.93
N LYS A 170 -3.55 25.81 -7.48
CA LYS A 170 -3.26 27.04 -6.74
C LYS A 170 -4.50 27.48 -5.96
N PHE A 171 -4.40 27.47 -4.63
CA PHE A 171 -5.45 27.94 -3.74
C PHE A 171 -5.16 29.37 -3.29
N CYS A 172 -6.07 30.27 -3.58
CA CYS A 172 -5.98 31.68 -3.24
C CYS A 172 -7.14 32.10 -2.32
N GLN A 173 -6.93 33.15 -1.53
CA GLN A 173 -7.92 33.73 -0.65
C GLN A 173 -7.84 35.26 -0.68
N ILE A 174 -9.00 35.92 -0.67
CA ILE A 174 -9.12 37.38 -0.56
C ILE A 174 -10.41 37.76 0.17
N GLN A 175 -10.44 38.89 0.86
CA GLN A 175 -11.71 39.41 1.38
C GLN A 175 -12.58 39.91 0.22
N GLY A 176 -13.87 39.57 0.25
CA GLY A 176 -14.80 39.90 -0.83
C GLY A 176 -14.81 41.39 -1.17
N ASP A 177 -14.85 42.24 -0.15
CA ASP A 177 -14.87 43.71 -0.31
C ASP A 177 -13.55 44.29 -0.85
N LEU A 178 -12.42 43.64 -0.56
CA LEU A 178 -11.11 44.02 -1.13
C LEU A 178 -10.97 43.61 -2.60
N CYS A 179 -11.62 42.52 -2.99
CA CYS A 179 -11.61 42.04 -4.37
C CYS A 179 -12.58 42.85 -5.25
N ILE A 180 -13.80 43.06 -4.76
CA ILE A 180 -14.88 43.74 -5.46
C ILE A 180 -15.51 44.72 -4.48
N GLU A 181 -15.45 46.01 -4.79
CA GLU A 181 -15.96 47.07 -3.92
C GLU A 181 -17.45 46.90 -3.67
N GLY A 182 -17.86 46.84 -2.40
CA GLY A 182 -19.26 46.66 -2.01
C GLY A 182 -19.80 45.26 -2.27
N TYR A 183 -18.94 44.24 -2.37
CA TYR A 183 -19.38 42.86 -2.57
C TYR A 183 -20.33 42.43 -1.44
N PRO A 184 -21.55 41.93 -1.76
CA PRO A 184 -22.52 41.62 -0.72
C PRO A 184 -22.05 40.50 0.23
N GLU A 185 -22.04 40.78 1.53
CA GLU A 185 -21.73 39.79 2.58
C GLU A 185 -22.56 38.51 2.47
N ARG A 186 -23.85 38.63 2.10
CA ARG A 186 -24.76 37.49 1.90
C ARG A 186 -24.33 36.53 0.78
N ASN A 187 -23.47 36.98 -0.13
CA ASN A 187 -22.95 36.17 -1.23
C ASN A 187 -21.67 35.42 -0.80
N THR A 188 -21.09 35.75 0.35
CA THR A 188 -19.88 35.07 0.85
C THR A 188 -20.21 33.78 1.62
N PRO A 189 -19.37 32.74 1.56
CA PRO A 189 -18.15 32.66 0.74
C PRO A 189 -18.44 32.46 -0.75
N THR A 190 -17.59 32.97 -1.63
CA THR A 190 -17.67 32.70 -3.08
C THR A 190 -16.39 32.04 -3.55
N ILE A 191 -16.52 30.97 -4.34
CA ILE A 191 -15.39 30.31 -5.00
C ILE A 191 -15.41 30.68 -6.47
N LEU A 192 -14.31 31.23 -6.97
CA LEU A 192 -14.07 31.47 -8.40
C LEU A 192 -13.01 30.49 -8.88
N ILE A 193 -13.30 29.77 -9.96
CA ILE A 193 -12.41 28.74 -10.50
C ILE A 193 -11.93 29.18 -11.87
N TYR A 194 -10.63 29.41 -11.99
CA TYR A 194 -9.97 29.86 -13.21
C TYR A 194 -9.14 28.75 -13.84
N LYS A 195 -9.15 28.72 -15.18
CA LYS A 195 -8.27 27.89 -15.99
C LYS A 195 -8.14 28.51 -17.38
N ASP A 196 -6.92 28.60 -17.88
CA ASP A 196 -6.58 29.14 -19.21
C ASP A 196 -7.07 30.58 -19.44
N GLY A 197 -6.98 31.42 -18.40
CA GLY A 197 -7.35 32.84 -18.44
C GLY A 197 -8.82 33.13 -18.12
N ASP A 198 -9.69 32.11 -18.17
CA ASP A 198 -11.13 32.28 -18.02
C ASP A 198 -11.69 31.67 -16.73
N ILE A 199 -12.84 32.20 -16.28
CA ILE A 199 -13.63 31.61 -15.20
C ILE A 199 -14.37 30.39 -15.75
N LYS A 200 -14.02 29.19 -15.26
CA LYS A 200 -14.70 27.94 -15.63
C LYS A 200 -15.96 27.71 -14.82
N LYS A 201 -15.93 28.04 -13.53
CA LYS A 201 -17.05 27.82 -12.61
C LYS A 201 -17.02 28.85 -11.49
N GLN A 202 -18.19 29.24 -11.03
CA GLN A 202 -18.38 30.11 -9.88
C GLN A 202 -19.41 29.48 -8.96
N LEU A 203 -19.11 29.45 -7.66
CA LEU A 203 -20.01 29.01 -6.61
C LEU A 203 -20.23 30.17 -5.65
N VAL A 204 -21.46 30.67 -5.58
CA VAL A 204 -21.83 31.74 -4.65
C VAL A 204 -22.46 31.09 -3.44
N THR A 205 -21.93 31.37 -2.24
CA THR A 205 -22.24 30.66 -0.99
C THR A 205 -21.97 29.15 -1.08
N LEU A 206 -22.24 28.42 0.00
CA LEU A 206 -22.14 26.95 0.01
C LEU A 206 -23.48 26.26 -0.31
N LYS A 207 -24.45 26.96 -0.89
CA LYS A 207 -25.81 26.45 -1.18
C LYS A 207 -25.82 25.28 -2.16
N ASP A 208 -24.99 25.34 -3.20
CA ASP A 208 -24.85 24.26 -4.18
C ASP A 208 -24.09 23.04 -3.61
N LEU A 209 -23.56 23.19 -2.40
CA LEU A 209 -22.95 22.14 -1.59
C LEU A 209 -23.89 21.80 -0.42
N LYS A 210 -23.37 21.76 0.81
CA LYS A 210 -24.16 21.43 2.02
C LYS A 210 -24.24 22.60 3.01
N GLY A 211 -24.09 23.83 2.51
CA GLY A 211 -24.10 25.02 3.36
C GLY A 211 -23.01 24.93 4.44
N PRO A 212 -23.33 25.24 5.71
CA PRO A 212 -22.39 25.12 6.83
C PRO A 212 -21.91 23.70 7.12
N ARG A 213 -22.56 22.67 6.58
CA ARG A 213 -22.17 21.25 6.74
C ARG A 213 -21.28 20.74 5.60
N THR A 214 -20.78 21.64 4.76
CA THR A 214 -19.85 21.29 3.68
C THR A 214 -18.61 20.63 4.26
N SER A 215 -18.22 19.50 3.68
CA SER A 215 -17.08 18.70 4.11
C SER A 215 -15.95 18.75 3.08
N THR A 216 -14.73 18.35 3.48
CA THR A 216 -13.59 18.23 2.55
C THR A 216 -13.93 17.37 1.34
N GLY A 217 -14.68 16.28 1.54
CA GLY A 217 -15.11 15.40 0.46
C GLY A 217 -16.06 16.04 -0.56
N ASP A 218 -16.77 17.10 -0.18
CA ASP A 218 -17.63 17.83 -1.12
C ASP A 218 -16.79 18.71 -2.06
N LEU A 219 -15.72 19.32 -1.55
CA LEU A 219 -14.77 20.10 -2.35
C LEU A 219 -13.85 19.20 -3.20
N GLU A 220 -13.47 18.02 -2.71
CA GLU A 220 -12.76 17.02 -3.50
C GLU A 220 -13.57 16.59 -4.73
N ARG A 221 -14.88 16.35 -4.56
CA ARG A 221 -15.77 16.05 -5.69
C ARG A 221 -15.83 17.22 -6.67
N LEU A 222 -15.87 18.45 -6.17
CA LEU A 222 -15.82 19.64 -7.02
C LEU A 222 -14.53 19.70 -7.84
N LEU A 223 -13.36 19.41 -7.24
CA LEU A 223 -12.07 19.37 -7.93
C LEU A 223 -12.04 18.32 -9.05
N VAL A 224 -12.68 17.16 -8.82
CA VAL A 224 -12.83 16.11 -9.84
C VAL A 224 -13.82 16.54 -10.93
N GLU A 225 -14.94 17.14 -10.56
CA GLU A 225 -15.98 17.61 -11.50
C GLU A 225 -15.44 18.63 -12.50
N ILE A 226 -14.61 19.57 -12.03
CA ILE A 226 -13.99 20.59 -12.90
C ILE A 226 -12.79 20.06 -13.69
N GLY A 227 -12.36 18.81 -13.45
CA GLY A 227 -11.19 18.21 -14.09
C GLY A 227 -9.84 18.75 -13.59
N ALA A 228 -9.80 19.32 -12.39
CA ALA A 228 -8.55 19.76 -11.76
C ALA A 228 -7.79 18.58 -11.14
N VAL A 229 -8.50 17.53 -10.73
CA VAL A 229 -7.93 16.32 -10.12
C VAL A 229 -8.53 15.09 -10.79
N ASN A 230 -7.72 14.06 -11.05
CA ASN A 230 -8.20 12.81 -11.62
C ASN A 230 -9.06 12.02 -10.60
N PRO A 231 -10.17 11.39 -11.02
CA PRO A 231 -10.99 10.57 -10.12
C PRO A 231 -10.22 9.41 -9.45
N SER A 232 -9.17 8.92 -10.11
CA SER A 232 -8.32 7.81 -9.66
C SER A 232 -7.15 8.27 -8.77
N ASP A 233 -7.07 9.56 -8.45
CA ASP A 233 -5.99 10.13 -7.66
C ASP A 233 -5.98 9.56 -6.23
N SER A 234 -4.83 9.04 -5.80
CA SER A 234 -4.64 8.44 -4.48
C SER A 234 -4.86 9.43 -3.34
N ARG A 235 -4.66 10.73 -3.58
CA ARG A 235 -4.84 11.79 -2.59
C ARG A 235 -6.28 11.95 -2.13
N LEU A 236 -7.26 11.54 -2.95
CA LEU A 236 -8.69 11.57 -2.62
C LEU A 236 -9.05 10.54 -1.52
N GLN A 237 -8.28 9.46 -1.39
CA GLN A 237 -8.53 8.41 -0.40
C GLN A 237 -7.86 8.70 0.95
N ASN A 238 -6.84 9.57 0.95
CA ASN A 238 -6.01 9.79 2.12
C ASN A 238 -6.65 10.82 3.06
N ARG A 239 -7.47 10.33 3.98
CA ARG A 239 -8.08 11.15 5.04
C ARG A 239 -7.13 11.22 6.23
N PRO A 240 -6.57 12.40 6.57
CA PRO A 240 -5.82 12.56 7.81
C PRO A 240 -6.78 12.30 8.99
N GLY A 241 -6.56 11.17 9.69
CA GLY A 241 -7.39 10.74 10.83
C GLY A 241 -8.01 9.34 10.72
N ALA A 242 -7.90 8.66 9.58
CA ALA A 242 -8.36 7.26 9.46
C ALA A 242 -7.35 6.23 10.01
N GLU A 243 -6.07 6.60 10.13
CA GLU A 243 -5.00 5.71 10.62
C GLU A 243 -5.06 5.45 12.15
N SER A 244 -5.88 6.20 12.90
CA SER A 244 -6.00 6.05 14.35
C SER A 244 -7.04 5.00 14.78
N ALA A 245 -7.77 4.39 13.84
CA ALA A 245 -8.92 3.51 14.15
C ALA A 245 -8.79 2.08 13.60
N GLN A 246 -7.66 1.70 13.00
CA GLN A 246 -7.55 0.43 12.27
C GLN A 246 -6.34 -0.44 12.66
N ASN A 247 -5.83 -0.28 13.88
CA ASN A 247 -4.84 -1.18 14.48
C ASN A 247 -5.37 -2.04 15.65
N ASP A 248 -6.70 -2.07 15.87
CA ASP A 248 -7.34 -2.98 16.83
C ASP A 248 -7.93 -4.22 16.13
N TYR A 249 -7.09 -4.97 15.43
CA TYR A 249 -7.39 -6.36 15.12
C TYR A 249 -6.51 -7.25 16.00
N PRO A 250 -7.07 -7.99 16.96
CA PRO A 250 -6.27 -8.86 17.82
C PRO A 250 -5.68 -9.97 16.96
N ARG A 251 -4.34 -10.00 16.87
CA ARG A 251 -3.60 -11.15 16.33
C ARG A 251 -3.90 -12.35 17.23
N SER A 252 -4.81 -13.21 16.79
CA SER A 252 -5.07 -14.52 17.38
C SER A 252 -3.79 -15.36 17.37
N SER A 253 -3.02 -15.32 18.46
CA SER A 253 -1.98 -16.30 18.72
C SER A 253 -2.66 -17.57 19.24
N ILE A 254 -2.65 -18.62 18.43
CA ILE A 254 -3.02 -19.97 18.84
C ILE A 254 -2.03 -20.40 19.93
N ARG A 255 -2.46 -20.37 21.20
CA ARG A 255 -1.73 -20.95 22.32
C ARG A 255 -2.27 -22.35 22.56
N HIS A 256 -1.47 -23.33 22.16
CA HIS A 256 -1.65 -24.73 22.52
C HIS A 256 -1.55 -24.87 24.04
N GLY A 257 -2.53 -25.55 24.65
CA GLY A 257 -2.74 -25.57 26.09
C GLY A 257 -1.74 -26.42 26.86
N THR A 258 -1.53 -26.04 28.12
CA THR A 258 -1.12 -26.94 29.20
C THR A 258 -2.01 -26.62 30.41
N ILE A 259 -2.77 -27.63 30.84
CA ILE A 259 -3.62 -27.60 32.02
C ILE A 259 -2.72 -27.60 33.26
N GLY A 260 -2.86 -26.57 34.10
CA GLY A 260 -2.22 -26.44 35.40
C GLY A 260 -3.22 -25.91 36.41
N LYS A 261 -3.48 -26.72 37.42
CA LYS A 261 -4.43 -26.57 38.53
C LYS A 261 -3.84 -25.62 39.59
N ASP A 262 -4.74 -24.96 40.34
CA ASP A 262 -4.62 -24.44 41.73
C ASP A 262 -5.16 -22.99 41.80
N GLN A 263 -6.37 -22.78 42.34
CA GLN A 263 -6.76 -22.63 43.75
C GLN A 263 -6.34 -21.28 44.37
N ASP A 264 -7.39 -20.55 44.76
CA ASP A 264 -7.51 -19.60 45.87
C ASP A 264 -6.56 -18.39 45.93
N ASP A 265 -7.10 -17.18 45.82
CA ASP A 265 -7.40 -16.36 47.00
C ASP A 265 -7.97 -14.98 46.64
N GLU A 266 -8.80 -14.51 47.56
CA GLU A 266 -9.55 -13.26 47.64
C GLU A 266 -8.65 -12.01 47.80
N ASP A 267 -9.30 -10.84 47.84
CA ASP A 267 -8.80 -9.52 48.25
C ASP A 267 -8.01 -8.70 47.20
N SER A 268 -8.12 -7.38 47.10
CA SER A 268 -9.03 -6.38 47.65
C SER A 268 -8.70 -5.09 46.90
N ASP A 269 -9.74 -4.37 46.52
CA ASP A 269 -9.90 -2.92 46.39
C ASP A 269 -8.76 -2.08 47.00
N TRP A 270 -8.14 -1.16 46.24
CA TRP A 270 -7.46 0.06 46.75
C TRP A 270 -7.23 1.12 45.64
N ASP A 271 -7.91 2.27 45.83
CA ASP A 271 -7.73 3.67 45.35
C ASP A 271 -7.78 4.02 43.84
#